data_AF-A0A2T5K4U9-F1
#
_entry.id   AF-A0A2T5K4U9-F1
#
_cell.length_a   1.000
_cell.length_b   1.000
_cell.length_c   1.000
_cell.angle_alpha   90.00
_cell.angle_beta   90.00
_cell.angle_gamma   90.00
#
_symmetry.space_group_name_H-M   'P 1'
#
loop_
_entity.id
_entity.type
_entity.pdbx_description
1 polymer ?
#
loop_
_entity_poly.entity_id
_entity_poly.type
_entity_poly.pdbx_seq_one_letter_code
_entity_poly.pdbx_strand_id
1 'polypeptide(L)'
;MANAKLNESPREATSTPRVLAAQAFSRAAGAPLVHGNRIRLLRDAEENYPAWLEAIRCANKTIHFENYIIRDDDIGEQFANALIAKAKERVTVRLIYDWMGGLTETGNAFWRRLSEGGVEVRCFNPPRFDSPLGWLSRLHRKSLCVDGSVAYVSGLCVGRMWTGFPEKNIPPWRDTGVEVRGPVVADIVHSFSRAWAETGPELPAHEIPTRDSLPTVGAVDIRVLGDSAATAGLYRLEQLIAVLAQKTLWLTDAYFVGTTSYVQALRGAAMDGVDVRLLVPGSSGDLRFLRPISRAGYRPLLEAGVRVFEWNGSMLHAKTAVADGRWARVGSSNLNLASWIGNWELDVAVENLEFGDEMEQMYLQDLDNATEIVLSEKNRVRPVASSRANKPAPPEPRGLRQPRRGSASRLTAGAIRVGNTVGAAITNKLVLGAAEAKIMLFGGAVLLSLAVAALLHPLLITVPFVLIAGWIGISLLIKAYHLHVNGKDNAAFNGQSNRIDDSGGPVKSRAETPLLLREIRPKTPAAPEGASADQSRET
;
A
#
# COMPACT_ATOMS: atom_id res chain seq x y z
N MET A 1 -30.95 51.08 -17.46
CA MET A 1 -29.85 50.95 -18.44
C MET A 1 -28.65 50.38 -17.69
N ALA A 2 -28.52 49.05 -17.66
CA ALA A 2 -27.71 48.24 -18.59
C ALA A 2 -26.32 47.96 -17.96
N ASN A 3 -26.11 46.81 -17.32
CA ASN A 3 -25.83 45.46 -17.84
C ASN A 3 -24.31 45.18 -17.76
N ALA A 4 -23.90 44.39 -16.77
CA ALA A 4 -22.71 43.55 -16.84
C ALA A 4 -22.86 42.39 -15.83
N LYS A 5 -23.77 41.47 -16.17
CA LYS A 5 -23.72 40.09 -15.67
C LYS A 5 -22.41 39.50 -16.20
N LEU A 6 -21.43 39.32 -15.33
CA LEU A 6 -20.29 38.46 -15.62
C LEU A 6 -20.78 37.01 -15.55
N ASN A 7 -20.59 36.31 -16.66
CA ASN A 7 -20.94 34.92 -16.89
C ASN A 7 -20.34 33.99 -15.83
N GLU A 8 -21.09 33.72 -14.77
CA GLU A 8 -21.02 32.40 -14.13
C GLU A 8 -21.63 31.40 -15.12
N SER A 9 -20.76 30.65 -15.79
CA SER A 9 -21.18 29.47 -16.55
C SER A 9 -21.96 28.54 -15.60
N PRO A 10 -23.18 28.13 -15.93
CA PRO A 10 -23.96 27.22 -15.10
C PRO A 10 -23.24 25.87 -15.11
N ARG A 11 -22.41 25.61 -14.08
CA ARG A 11 -21.95 24.25 -13.78
C ARG A 11 -23.22 23.41 -13.64
N GLU A 12 -23.40 22.53 -14.62
CA GLU A 12 -24.55 21.62 -14.77
C GLU A 12 -25.09 21.20 -13.41
N ALA A 13 -26.39 21.40 -13.20
CA ALA A 13 -27.12 20.78 -12.11
C ALA A 13 -26.67 19.32 -12.02
N THR A 14 -25.89 18.98 -11.00
CA THR A 14 -25.31 17.65 -10.84
C THR A 14 -26.47 16.70 -10.68
N SER A 15 -26.75 15.91 -11.72
CA SER A 15 -27.81 14.93 -11.69
C SER A 15 -27.62 14.04 -10.46
N THR A 16 -28.70 13.69 -9.77
CA THR A 16 -28.67 12.83 -8.56
C THR A 16 -27.75 11.60 -8.72
N PRO A 17 -27.68 10.93 -9.90
CA PRO A 17 -26.72 9.85 -10.12
C PRO A 17 -25.24 10.25 -10.00
N ARG A 18 -24.83 11.44 -10.47
CA ARG A 18 -23.44 11.91 -10.36
C ARG A 18 -23.05 12.18 -8.91
N VAL A 19 -23.96 12.76 -8.12
CA VAL A 19 -23.73 13.00 -6.68
C VAL A 19 -23.57 11.68 -5.93
N LEU A 20 -24.45 10.70 -6.21
CA LEU A 20 -24.36 9.37 -5.61
C LEU A 20 -23.07 8.65 -6.01
N ALA A 21 -22.67 8.72 -7.28
CA ALA A 21 -21.41 8.15 -7.76
C ALA A 21 -20.21 8.78 -7.07
N ALA A 22 -20.12 10.11 -7.03
CA ALA A 22 -19.04 10.83 -6.35
C ALA A 22 -18.94 10.46 -4.86
N GLN A 23 -20.09 10.32 -4.19
CA GLN A 23 -20.13 9.87 -2.80
C GLN A 23 -19.71 8.41 -2.63
N ALA A 24 -20.12 7.52 -3.54
CA ALA A 24 -19.71 6.12 -3.55
C ALA A 24 -18.18 6.00 -3.72
N PHE A 25 -17.60 6.71 -4.68
CA PHE A 25 -16.15 6.77 -4.88
C PHE A 25 -15.42 7.32 -3.66
N SER A 26 -15.87 8.44 -3.09
CA SER A 26 -15.23 9.02 -1.92
C SER A 26 -15.28 8.09 -0.71
N ARG A 27 -16.41 7.43 -0.47
CA ARG A 27 -16.55 6.46 0.63
C ARG A 27 -15.74 5.20 0.38
N ALA A 28 -15.76 4.66 -0.84
CA ALA A 28 -15.02 3.47 -1.23
C ALA A 28 -13.53 3.71 -1.05
N ALA A 29 -12.99 4.77 -1.65
CA ALA A 29 -11.60 5.16 -1.56
C ALA A 29 -11.17 5.55 -0.13
N GLY A 30 -12.08 6.13 0.66
CA GLY A 30 -11.73 6.78 1.92
C GLY A 30 -11.00 8.12 1.71
N ALA A 31 -11.08 8.69 0.50
CA ALA A 31 -10.39 9.92 0.11
C ALA A 31 -11.29 10.77 -0.81
N PRO A 32 -11.30 12.10 -0.67
CA PRO A 32 -12.05 13.00 -1.55
C PRO A 32 -11.38 13.15 -2.93
N LEU A 33 -12.13 13.68 -3.90
CA LEU A 33 -11.58 14.05 -5.21
C LEU A 33 -10.99 15.45 -5.08
N VAL A 34 -9.75 15.61 -5.50
CA VAL A 34 -9.08 16.91 -5.50
C VAL A 34 -8.96 17.37 -6.94
N HIS A 35 -9.47 18.57 -7.20
CA HIS A 35 -9.42 19.22 -8.52
C HIS A 35 -8.19 20.13 -8.63
N GLY A 36 -7.87 20.56 -9.85
CA GLY A 36 -6.90 21.63 -10.07
C GLY A 36 -5.44 21.17 -10.18
N ASN A 37 -5.21 19.90 -10.48
CA ASN A 37 -3.87 19.31 -10.46
C ASN A 37 -3.28 19.16 -11.87
N ARG A 38 -1.97 18.92 -11.89
CA ARG A 38 -1.24 18.43 -13.05
C ARG A 38 -0.53 17.14 -12.65
N ILE A 39 -0.54 16.17 -13.55
CA ILE A 39 0.17 14.91 -13.40
C ILE A 39 1.02 14.66 -14.64
N ARG A 40 2.16 13.99 -14.45
CA ARG A 40 3.02 13.49 -15.52
C ARG A 40 3.37 12.05 -15.21
N LEU A 41 3.12 11.16 -16.17
CA LEU A 41 3.52 9.76 -16.10
C LEU A 41 5.04 9.64 -16.20
N LEU A 42 5.65 8.76 -15.40
CA LEU A 42 7.08 8.48 -15.39
C LEU A 42 7.31 6.99 -15.55
N ARG A 43 7.96 6.59 -16.64
CA ARG A 43 8.27 5.20 -16.95
C ARG A 43 9.68 4.83 -16.50
N ASP A 44 9.78 3.74 -15.75
CA ASP A 44 11.02 3.11 -15.31
C ASP A 44 11.97 4.04 -14.55
N ALA A 45 13.14 3.55 -14.16
CA ALA A 45 14.14 4.39 -13.50
C ALA A 45 14.69 5.48 -14.43
N GLU A 46 14.66 5.25 -15.74
CA GLU A 46 15.16 6.18 -16.75
C GLU A 46 14.46 7.54 -16.69
N GLU A 47 13.14 7.58 -16.43
CA GLU A 47 12.43 8.84 -16.24
C GLU A 47 12.26 9.22 -14.77
N ASN A 48 12.08 8.25 -13.87
CA ASN A 48 11.83 8.52 -12.45
C ASN A 48 13.07 9.07 -11.74
N TYR A 49 14.21 8.40 -11.83
CA TYR A 49 15.38 8.81 -11.04
C TYR A 49 15.92 10.19 -11.42
N PRO A 50 16.06 10.56 -12.71
CA PRO A 50 16.47 11.91 -13.07
C PRO A 50 15.48 12.97 -12.56
N ALA A 51 14.17 12.72 -12.65
CA ALA A 51 13.15 13.63 -12.14
C ALA A 51 13.24 13.81 -10.62
N TRP A 52 13.43 12.71 -9.87
CA TRP A 52 13.56 12.76 -8.41
C TRP A 52 14.85 13.48 -7.98
N LEU A 53 15.98 13.14 -8.60
CA LEU A 53 17.25 13.77 -8.30
C LEU A 53 17.25 15.26 -8.66
N GLU A 54 16.59 15.65 -9.75
CA GLU A 54 16.42 17.06 -10.11
C GLU A 54 15.56 17.80 -9.09
N ALA A 55 14.42 17.22 -8.70
CA ALA A 55 13.59 17.81 -7.66
C ALA A 55 14.35 17.98 -6.33
N ILE A 56 15.16 16.99 -5.93
CA ILE A 56 16.04 17.08 -4.75
C ILE A 56 17.03 18.23 -4.92
N ARG A 57 17.73 18.32 -6.05
CA ARG A 57 18.71 19.41 -6.31
C ARG A 57 18.06 20.79 -6.22
N CYS A 58 16.86 20.94 -6.78
CA CYS A 58 16.12 22.20 -6.80
C CYS A 58 15.41 22.55 -5.48
N ALA A 59 15.42 21.68 -4.47
CA ALA A 59 14.73 21.93 -3.21
C ALA A 59 15.27 23.16 -2.47
N ASN A 60 14.40 23.95 -1.85
CA ASN A 60 14.79 25.18 -1.14
C ASN A 60 14.40 25.18 0.34
N LYS A 61 13.42 24.37 0.74
CA LYS A 61 12.83 24.38 2.07
C LYS A 61 12.82 23.00 2.69
N THR A 62 12.16 22.05 2.03
CA THR A 62 11.90 20.72 2.62
C THR A 62 12.00 19.62 1.59
N ILE A 63 12.52 18.46 2.03
CA ILE A 63 12.47 17.21 1.30
C ILE A 63 11.90 16.17 2.26
N HIS A 64 10.80 15.55 1.88
CA HIS A 64 10.20 14.42 2.56
C HIS A 64 10.29 13.20 1.65
N PHE A 65 11.10 12.23 2.03
CA PHE A 65 11.33 11.04 1.23
C PHE A 65 11.01 9.79 2.05
N GLU A 66 10.19 8.91 1.50
CA GLU A 66 9.92 7.60 2.07
C GLU A 66 10.09 6.53 0.99
N ASN A 67 10.78 5.44 1.34
CA ASN A 67 10.95 4.33 0.42
C ASN A 67 11.10 3.01 1.17
N TYR A 68 10.51 1.94 0.63
CA TYR A 68 10.64 0.60 1.21
C TYR A 68 12.09 0.12 1.18
N ILE A 69 12.82 0.33 0.07
CA ILE A 69 14.22 -0.09 -0.09
C ILE A 69 15.05 1.09 -0.61
N ILE A 70 16.18 1.36 0.03
CA ILE A 70 17.25 2.20 -0.52
C ILE A 70 18.54 1.42 -0.38
N ARG A 71 19.02 0.84 -1.48
CA ARG A 71 20.18 -0.05 -1.45
C ARG A 71 21.47 0.71 -1.19
N ASP A 72 22.41 0.08 -0.50
CA ASP A 72 23.80 0.55 -0.37
C ASP A 72 24.59 0.17 -1.64
N ASP A 73 24.22 0.78 -2.77
CA ASP A 73 24.83 0.61 -4.09
C ASP A 73 25.08 1.96 -4.77
N ASP A 74 25.63 1.96 -5.99
CA ASP A 74 25.99 3.20 -6.69
C ASP A 74 24.80 4.12 -7.00
N ILE A 75 23.58 3.58 -7.09
CA ILE A 75 22.35 4.37 -7.22
C ILE A 75 21.97 4.95 -5.87
N GLY A 76 21.91 4.14 -4.81
CA GLY A 76 21.62 4.63 -3.47
C GLY A 76 22.59 5.71 -3.00
N GLU A 77 23.87 5.56 -3.35
CA GLU A 77 24.92 6.55 -3.11
C GLU A 77 24.63 7.89 -3.78
N GLN A 78 24.13 7.88 -5.02
CA GLN A 78 23.75 9.12 -5.72
C GLN A 78 22.63 9.86 -4.99
N PHE A 79 21.59 9.13 -4.57
CA PHE A 79 20.50 9.71 -3.78
C PHE A 79 21.00 10.22 -2.43
N ALA A 80 21.81 9.44 -1.72
CA ALA A 80 22.35 9.83 -0.43
C ALA A 80 23.20 11.10 -0.53
N ASN A 81 24.06 11.19 -1.54
CA ASN A 81 24.89 12.38 -1.77
C ASN A 81 24.05 13.61 -2.10
N ALA A 82 23.00 13.47 -2.91
CA ALA A 82 22.10 14.58 -3.22
C ALA A 82 21.34 15.08 -1.97
N LEU A 83 20.82 14.16 -1.15
CA LEU A 83 20.12 14.50 0.10
C LEU A 83 21.06 15.19 1.11
N ILE A 84 22.28 14.67 1.29
CA ILE A 84 23.30 15.28 2.17
C ILE A 84 23.69 16.67 1.67
N ALA A 85 23.84 16.87 0.36
CA ALA A 85 24.17 18.18 -0.20
C ALA A 85 23.10 19.22 0.17
N LYS A 86 21.81 18.87 0.02
CA LYS A 86 20.70 19.76 0.39
C LYS A 86 20.60 20.02 1.88
N ALA A 87 20.85 19.00 2.72
CA ALA A 87 20.90 19.18 4.16
C ALA A 87 21.99 20.19 4.58
N LYS A 88 23.17 20.14 3.93
CA LYS A 88 24.25 21.12 4.15
C LYS A 88 23.90 22.53 3.68
N GLU A 89 23.02 22.66 2.70
CA GLU A 89 22.41 23.93 2.26
C GLU A 89 21.27 24.41 3.17
N ARG A 90 21.05 23.77 4.33
CA ARG A 90 20.00 24.06 5.31
C ARG A 90 18.57 23.78 4.83
N VAL A 91 18.41 22.97 3.78
CA VAL A 91 17.10 22.37 3.46
C VAL A 91 16.80 21.30 4.51
N THR A 92 15.57 21.28 5.03
CA THR A 92 15.15 20.24 5.97
C THR A 92 14.89 18.95 5.22
N VAL A 93 15.75 17.94 5.40
CA VAL A 93 15.66 16.65 4.71
C VAL A 93 15.24 15.57 5.68
N ARG A 94 14.10 14.93 5.40
CA ARG A 94 13.51 13.87 6.23
C ARG A 94 13.33 12.60 5.42
N LEU A 95 13.87 11.51 5.93
CA LEU A 95 13.91 10.21 5.26
C LEU A 95 13.32 9.12 6.15
N ILE A 96 12.33 8.38 5.63
CA ILE A 96 11.83 7.16 6.26
C ILE A 96 12.20 5.95 5.39
N TYR A 97 12.77 4.93 6.01
CA TYR A 97 12.97 3.63 5.38
C TYR A 97 12.29 2.53 6.19
N ASP A 98 11.90 1.44 5.53
CA ASP A 98 11.30 0.28 6.19
C ASP A 98 12.37 -0.62 6.83
N TRP A 99 12.16 -1.06 8.07
CA TRP A 99 13.10 -1.96 8.75
C TRP A 99 13.38 -3.25 7.98
N MET A 100 12.34 -3.90 7.44
CA MET A 100 12.46 -5.18 6.74
C MET A 100 13.09 -4.98 5.36
N GLY A 101 12.69 -3.92 4.64
CA GLY A 101 13.30 -3.53 3.38
C GLY A 101 14.77 -3.13 3.51
N GLY A 102 15.17 -2.54 4.64
CA GLY A 102 16.57 -2.18 4.92
C GLY A 102 17.44 -3.30 5.51
N LEU A 103 16.85 -4.37 6.07
CA LEU A 103 17.57 -5.36 6.88
C LEU A 103 18.72 -6.06 6.13
N THR A 104 18.52 -6.39 4.85
CA THR A 104 19.51 -7.07 4.00
C THR A 104 20.12 -6.18 2.92
N GLU A 105 19.46 -5.06 2.62
CA GLU A 105 19.79 -4.24 1.46
C GLU A 105 20.71 -3.06 1.78
N THR A 106 20.80 -2.66 3.05
CA THR A 106 21.46 -1.41 3.45
C THR A 106 22.18 -1.52 4.79
N GLY A 107 23.49 -1.22 4.80
CA GLY A 107 24.27 -1.26 6.03
C GLY A 107 24.02 -0.07 6.97
N ASN A 108 24.24 -0.26 8.27
CA ASN A 108 24.15 0.84 9.27
C ASN A 108 25.10 2.02 8.97
N ALA A 109 26.21 1.77 8.26
CA ALA A 109 27.15 2.82 7.87
C ALA A 109 26.52 3.82 6.87
N PHE A 110 25.69 3.34 5.94
CA PHE A 110 24.97 4.16 4.98
C PHE A 110 24.00 5.12 5.69
N TRP A 111 23.16 4.59 6.58
CA TRP A 111 22.22 5.40 7.36
C TRP A 111 22.92 6.40 8.28
N ARG A 112 24.02 5.98 8.92
CA ARG A 112 24.81 6.87 9.77
C ARG A 112 25.40 8.02 8.96
N ARG A 113 25.91 7.77 7.75
CA ARG A 113 26.45 8.82 6.87
C ARG A 113 25.39 9.87 6.52
N LEU A 114 24.17 9.44 6.21
CA LEU A 114 23.04 10.34 5.98
C LEU A 114 22.75 11.22 7.19
N SER A 115 22.64 10.60 8.38
CA SER A 115 22.39 11.32 9.63
C SER A 115 23.50 12.31 10.00
N GLU A 116 24.78 11.90 9.87
CA GLU A 116 25.94 12.77 10.08
C GLU A 116 26.00 13.90 9.04
N GLY A 117 25.46 13.68 7.84
CA GLY A 117 25.31 14.67 6.79
C GLY A 117 24.16 15.67 7.01
N GLY A 118 23.39 15.54 8.10
CA GLY A 118 22.29 16.43 8.46
C GLY A 118 20.91 15.98 7.99
N VAL A 119 20.77 14.76 7.45
CA VAL A 119 19.47 14.19 7.08
C VAL A 119 18.79 13.59 8.31
N GLU A 120 17.53 13.92 8.55
CA GLU A 120 16.73 13.27 9.59
C GLU A 120 16.27 11.89 9.10
N VAL A 121 16.99 10.84 9.48
CA VAL A 121 16.67 9.45 9.08
C VAL A 121 15.87 8.74 10.17
N ARG A 122 14.74 8.14 9.80
CA ARG A 122 13.90 7.31 10.69
C ARG A 122 13.64 5.93 10.09
N CYS A 123 13.61 4.93 10.96
CA CYS A 123 13.34 3.54 10.62
C CYS A 123 11.89 3.18 10.98
N PHE A 124 11.13 2.71 10.00
CA PHE A 124 9.73 2.35 10.20
C PHE A 124 9.57 0.92 10.72
N ASN A 125 8.87 0.81 11.85
CA ASN A 125 8.51 -0.43 12.54
C ASN A 125 9.65 -1.47 12.64
N PRO A 126 10.80 -1.14 13.26
CA PRO A 126 11.72 -2.16 13.74
C PRO A 126 11.04 -3.03 14.82
N PRO A 127 11.54 -4.25 15.10
CA PRO A 127 11.07 -5.06 16.22
C PRO A 127 11.18 -4.28 17.54
N ARG A 128 10.06 -4.10 18.23
CA ARG A 128 10.00 -3.41 19.53
C ARG A 128 9.15 -4.19 20.53
N PHE A 129 9.56 -4.14 21.80
CA PHE A 129 8.81 -4.79 22.90
C PHE A 129 7.49 -4.08 23.24
N ASP A 130 7.35 -2.79 22.93
CA ASP A 130 6.09 -2.06 23.12
C ASP A 130 5.04 -2.34 22.02
N SER A 131 5.48 -2.92 20.89
CA SER A 131 4.66 -3.29 19.74
C SER A 131 5.10 -4.66 19.16
N PRO A 132 4.75 -5.78 19.83
CA PRO A 132 5.33 -7.10 19.55
C PRO A 132 5.08 -7.63 18.15
N LEU A 133 3.99 -7.18 17.52
CA LEU A 133 3.60 -7.56 16.15
C LEU A 133 3.62 -6.36 15.18
N GLY A 134 4.07 -5.17 15.63
CA GLY A 134 4.12 -3.98 14.78
C GLY A 134 5.04 -4.14 13.57
N TRP A 135 6.07 -4.96 13.70
CA TRP A 135 6.99 -5.31 12.61
C TRP A 135 6.32 -6.08 11.46
N LEU A 136 5.10 -6.62 11.63
CA LEU A 136 4.34 -7.24 10.55
C LEU A 136 3.76 -6.22 9.57
N SER A 137 3.47 -4.99 10.01
CA SER A 137 3.00 -3.90 9.15
C SER A 137 4.21 -3.16 8.56
N ARG A 138 4.29 -3.07 7.24
CA ARG A 138 5.42 -2.49 6.51
C ARG A 138 5.10 -1.13 5.91
N LEU A 139 6.09 -0.24 5.88
CA LEU A 139 6.06 0.97 5.07
C LEU A 139 6.42 0.59 3.64
N HIS A 140 5.41 0.29 2.83
CA HIS A 140 5.60 -0.11 1.44
C HIS A 140 5.38 1.06 0.46
N ARG A 141 5.17 2.27 0.97
CA ARG A 141 5.13 3.52 0.18
C ARG A 141 6.47 3.84 -0.46
N LYS A 142 6.42 4.43 -1.65
CA LYS A 142 7.56 5.11 -2.27
C LYS A 142 7.07 6.48 -2.73
N SER A 143 7.43 7.50 -1.95
CA SER A 143 7.02 8.87 -2.25
C SER A 143 8.11 9.87 -1.92
N LEU A 144 8.19 10.94 -2.71
CA LEU A 144 9.12 12.06 -2.54
C LEU A 144 8.32 13.34 -2.67
N CYS A 145 8.28 14.17 -1.63
CA CYS A 145 7.71 15.52 -1.68
C CYS A 145 8.81 16.56 -1.50
N VAL A 146 8.82 17.56 -2.37
CA VAL A 146 9.79 18.67 -2.33
C VAL A 146 9.06 20.00 -2.17
N ASP A 147 9.49 20.77 -1.18
CA ASP A 147 9.01 22.11 -0.84
C ASP A 147 7.49 22.21 -0.65
N GLY A 148 6.81 21.09 -0.40
CA GLY A 148 5.34 21.00 -0.36
C GLY A 148 4.65 21.36 -1.68
N SER A 149 5.37 21.38 -2.81
CA SER A 149 4.87 21.91 -4.09
C SER A 149 4.88 20.90 -5.25
N VAL A 150 5.76 19.90 -5.18
CA VAL A 150 5.83 18.78 -6.12
C VAL A 150 5.97 17.49 -5.33
N ALA A 151 5.26 16.46 -5.78
CA ALA A 151 5.31 15.14 -5.18
C ALA A 151 5.49 14.06 -6.26
N TYR A 152 6.15 12.98 -5.88
CA TYR A 152 6.30 11.78 -6.68
C TYR A 152 5.70 10.61 -5.92
N VAL A 153 4.95 9.76 -6.63
CA VAL A 153 4.40 8.50 -6.10
C VAL A 153 4.73 7.40 -7.08
N SER A 154 5.20 6.26 -6.59
CA SER A 154 5.79 5.24 -7.47
C SER A 154 5.74 3.82 -6.90
N GLY A 155 5.90 2.84 -7.79
CA GLY A 155 6.26 1.46 -7.43
C GLY A 155 7.75 1.24 -7.22
N LEU A 156 8.61 2.17 -7.66
CA LEU A 156 10.07 2.06 -7.65
C LEU A 156 10.67 2.21 -6.25
N CYS A 157 11.54 1.28 -5.88
CA CYS A 157 12.52 1.54 -4.82
C CYS A 157 13.79 2.18 -5.38
N VAL A 158 14.76 2.50 -4.50
CA VAL A 158 16.07 3.01 -4.92
C VAL A 158 17.09 1.89 -4.95
N GLY A 159 17.65 1.61 -6.13
CA GLY A 159 18.77 0.69 -6.31
C GLY A 159 19.04 0.34 -7.78
N ARG A 160 20.18 -0.31 -7.99
CA ARG A 160 20.74 -0.71 -9.30
C ARG A 160 19.83 -1.62 -10.13
N MET A 161 18.96 -2.41 -9.48
CA MET A 161 18.07 -3.35 -10.17
C MET A 161 17.09 -2.64 -11.14
N TRP A 162 16.64 -1.43 -10.80
CA TRP A 162 15.77 -0.64 -11.67
C TRP A 162 16.50 0.00 -12.84
N THR A 163 17.84 0.11 -12.81
CA THR A 163 18.65 0.56 -13.94
C THR A 163 19.27 -0.60 -14.74
N GLY A 164 19.14 -1.83 -14.24
CA GLY A 164 19.73 -3.02 -14.83
C GLY A 164 21.23 -3.17 -14.55
N PHE A 165 21.80 -4.24 -15.08
CA PHE A 165 23.23 -4.57 -15.03
C PHE A 165 23.71 -4.85 -16.46
N PRO A 166 24.06 -3.81 -17.25
CA PRO A 166 24.50 -3.97 -18.64
C PRO A 166 25.68 -4.94 -18.78
N GLU A 167 26.62 -4.90 -17.84
CA GLU A 167 27.79 -5.78 -17.80
C GLU A 167 27.46 -7.26 -17.58
N LYS A 168 26.25 -7.55 -17.07
CA LYS A 168 25.72 -8.91 -16.89
C LYS A 168 24.59 -9.24 -17.87
N ASN A 169 24.29 -8.34 -18.80
CA ASN A 169 23.15 -8.43 -19.70
C ASN A 169 21.81 -8.67 -18.96
N ILE A 170 21.65 -8.03 -17.80
CA ILE A 170 20.40 -8.09 -17.02
C ILE A 170 19.63 -6.79 -17.27
N PRO A 171 18.46 -6.84 -17.92
CA PRO A 171 17.68 -5.64 -18.20
C PRO A 171 17.12 -5.01 -16.91
N PRO A 172 16.80 -3.70 -16.94
CA PRO A 172 16.18 -3.00 -15.81
C PRO A 172 14.83 -3.61 -15.42
N TRP A 173 14.44 -3.45 -14.16
CA TRP A 173 13.09 -3.73 -13.70
C TRP A 173 12.10 -2.73 -14.32
N ARG A 174 10.98 -3.25 -14.82
CA ARG A 174 9.87 -2.46 -15.38
C ARG A 174 8.97 -1.97 -14.24
N ASP A 175 8.82 -0.65 -14.09
CA ASP A 175 8.06 -0.06 -12.98
C ASP A 175 7.54 1.35 -13.33
N THR A 176 6.51 1.85 -12.65
CA THR A 176 5.82 3.09 -13.02
C THR A 176 5.71 4.04 -11.83
N GLY A 177 5.91 5.32 -12.08
CA GLY A 177 5.65 6.40 -11.14
C GLY A 177 4.96 7.58 -11.79
N VAL A 178 4.66 8.60 -10.99
CA VAL A 178 4.06 9.85 -11.43
C VAL A 178 4.71 11.03 -10.73
N GLU A 179 4.83 12.15 -11.44
CA GLU A 179 5.04 13.48 -10.85
C GLU A 179 3.70 14.19 -10.74
N VAL A 180 3.42 14.78 -9.58
CA VAL A 180 2.17 15.45 -9.27
C VAL A 180 2.43 16.85 -8.74
N ARG A 181 1.65 17.82 -9.23
CA ARG A 181 1.64 19.21 -8.78
C ARG A 181 0.21 19.70 -8.59
N GLY A 182 0.03 20.65 -7.68
CA GLY A 182 -1.26 21.25 -7.37
C GLY A 182 -1.78 20.90 -5.98
N PRO A 183 -3.05 21.19 -5.68
CA PRO A 183 -3.61 21.04 -4.34
C PRO A 183 -3.48 19.64 -3.73
N VAL A 184 -3.44 18.59 -4.56
CA VAL A 184 -3.32 17.20 -4.09
C VAL A 184 -1.97 16.88 -3.44
N VAL A 185 -0.92 17.69 -3.67
CA VAL A 185 0.38 17.52 -2.99
C VAL A 185 0.21 17.62 -1.46
N ALA A 186 -0.74 18.43 -0.98
CA ALA A 186 -1.07 18.50 0.44
C ALA A 186 -1.48 17.16 1.04
N ASP A 187 -2.28 16.37 0.30
CA ASP A 187 -2.72 15.04 0.76
C ASP A 187 -1.55 14.05 0.83
N ILE A 188 -0.59 14.16 -0.09
CA ILE A 188 0.62 13.32 -0.10
C ILE A 188 1.54 13.70 1.08
N VAL A 189 1.74 15.00 1.33
CA VAL A 189 2.52 15.46 2.49
C VAL A 189 1.85 15.07 3.81
N HIS A 190 0.52 15.15 3.91
CA HIS A 190 -0.23 14.63 5.05
C HIS A 190 -0.02 13.12 5.24
N SER A 191 -0.01 12.35 4.15
CA SER A 191 0.25 10.92 4.20
C SER A 191 1.65 10.62 4.77
N PHE A 192 2.67 11.36 4.33
CA PHE A 192 4.03 11.29 4.88
C PHE A 192 4.07 11.71 6.35
N SER A 193 3.40 12.80 6.74
CA SER A 193 3.43 13.32 8.11
C SER A 193 2.92 12.30 9.13
N ARG A 194 1.97 11.45 8.73
CA ARG A 194 1.47 10.34 9.55
C ARG A 194 2.51 9.23 9.70
N ALA A 195 3.15 8.81 8.61
CA ALA A 195 4.23 7.82 8.69
C ALA A 195 5.41 8.36 9.54
N TRP A 196 5.68 9.66 9.45
CA TRP A 196 6.68 10.34 10.27
C TRP A 196 6.33 10.32 11.77
N ALA A 197 5.07 10.57 12.13
CA ALA A 197 4.57 10.52 13.50
C ALA A 197 4.66 9.11 14.12
N GLU A 198 4.50 8.05 13.33
CA GLU A 198 4.66 6.66 13.82
C GLU A 198 6.11 6.31 14.19
N THR A 199 7.08 7.11 13.73
CA THR A 199 8.52 6.85 13.91
C THR A 199 9.19 7.83 14.87
N GLY A 200 8.45 8.77 15.47
CA GLY A 200 8.98 9.75 16.41
C GLY A 200 8.10 11.01 16.52
N PRO A 201 8.66 12.15 16.97
CA PRO A 201 7.92 13.40 17.05
C PRO A 201 7.27 13.80 15.73
N GLU A 202 6.04 14.32 15.80
CA GLU A 202 5.24 14.79 14.67
C GLU A 202 5.91 15.95 13.91
N LEU A 203 5.52 16.14 12.66
CA LEU A 203 5.91 17.34 11.92
C LEU A 203 5.24 18.59 12.52
N PRO A 204 5.93 19.75 12.55
CA PRO A 204 5.29 20.99 12.93
C PRO A 204 4.10 21.30 12.02
N ALA A 205 2.95 21.64 12.60
CA ALA A 205 1.71 21.84 11.84
C ALA A 205 1.81 22.89 10.73
N HIS A 206 2.69 23.90 10.89
CA HIS A 206 2.91 24.94 9.88
C HIS A 206 3.73 24.47 8.66
N GLU A 207 4.37 23.31 8.74
CA GLU A 207 5.09 22.69 7.62
C GLU A 207 4.19 21.78 6.78
N ILE A 208 2.99 21.45 7.27
CA ILE A 208 2.02 20.62 6.56
C ILE A 208 1.10 21.55 5.75
N PRO A 209 1.22 21.57 4.41
CA PRO A 209 0.39 22.45 3.58
C PRO A 209 -1.06 22.00 3.60
N THR A 210 -1.98 22.96 3.52
CA THR A 210 -3.39 22.69 3.23
C THR A 210 -3.63 22.76 1.73
N ARG A 211 -4.69 22.12 1.24
CA ARG A 211 -5.06 22.17 -0.20
C ARG A 211 -5.21 23.60 -0.71
N ASP A 212 -5.83 24.47 0.10
CA ASP A 212 -6.09 25.87 -0.24
C ASP A 212 -4.81 26.72 -0.25
N SER A 213 -3.74 26.26 0.40
CA SER A 213 -2.44 26.95 0.39
C SER A 213 -1.64 26.71 -0.89
N LEU A 214 -2.06 25.79 -1.75
CA LEU A 214 -1.37 25.41 -2.97
C LEU A 214 -2.11 25.90 -4.22
N PRO A 215 -1.39 26.40 -5.25
CA PRO A 215 -2.02 26.90 -6.46
C PRO A 215 -2.65 25.77 -7.28
N THR A 216 -3.73 26.09 -7.97
CA THR A 216 -4.26 25.26 -9.05
C THR A 216 -3.35 25.38 -10.27
N VAL A 217 -2.90 24.24 -10.82
CA VAL A 217 -1.86 24.18 -11.89
C VAL A 217 -2.29 23.39 -13.12
N GLY A 218 -3.50 22.85 -13.12
CA GLY A 218 -4.08 22.08 -14.22
C GLY A 218 -5.55 21.73 -13.98
N ALA A 219 -6.07 20.80 -14.76
CA ALA A 219 -7.48 20.38 -14.74
C ALA A 219 -7.66 18.90 -14.37
N VAL A 220 -6.60 18.25 -13.86
CA VAL A 220 -6.63 16.82 -13.54
C VAL A 220 -7.22 16.60 -12.15
N ASP A 221 -8.16 15.66 -12.08
CA ASP A 221 -8.83 15.23 -10.86
C ASP A 221 -8.12 14.01 -10.28
N ILE A 222 -7.67 14.12 -9.02
CA ILE A 222 -6.80 13.13 -8.38
C ILE A 222 -7.32 12.81 -6.97
N ARG A 223 -7.24 11.54 -6.58
CA ARG A 223 -7.40 11.06 -5.20
C ARG A 223 -6.10 10.44 -4.72
N VAL A 224 -5.67 10.79 -3.51
CA VAL A 224 -4.60 10.06 -2.82
C VAL A 224 -5.22 8.92 -2.04
N LEU A 225 -4.79 7.70 -2.35
CA LEU A 225 -5.24 6.47 -1.70
C LEU A 225 -4.15 6.01 -0.72
N GLY A 226 -4.55 5.47 0.43
CA GLY A 226 -3.61 4.91 1.41
C GLY A 226 -3.41 5.73 2.68
N ASP A 227 -4.15 6.82 2.88
CA ASP A 227 -4.08 7.64 4.11
C ASP A 227 -4.56 6.85 5.36
N SER A 228 -5.41 5.83 5.23
CA SER A 228 -5.83 5.01 6.39
C SER A 228 -5.86 3.51 6.09
N ALA A 229 -4.88 2.75 6.61
CA ALA A 229 -4.85 1.28 6.50
C ALA A 229 -6.11 0.61 7.09
N ALA A 230 -6.75 1.24 8.08
CA ALA A 230 -7.91 0.70 8.78
C ALA A 230 -9.21 0.62 7.97
N THR A 231 -9.35 1.35 6.86
CA THR A 231 -10.63 1.44 6.13
C THR A 231 -10.70 0.57 4.88
N ALA A 232 -9.63 -0.17 4.56
CA ALA A 232 -9.52 -1.00 3.34
C ALA A 232 -9.99 -0.25 2.08
N GLY A 233 -9.68 1.05 1.99
CA GLY A 233 -10.25 1.96 1.00
C GLY A 233 -9.93 1.54 -0.43
N LEU A 234 -8.64 1.28 -0.70
CA LEU A 234 -8.21 0.79 -2.01
C LEU A 234 -8.91 -0.51 -2.39
N TYR A 235 -9.01 -1.47 -1.47
CA TYR A 235 -9.68 -2.74 -1.74
C TYR A 235 -11.16 -2.59 -2.14
N ARG A 236 -11.88 -1.66 -1.50
CA ARG A 236 -13.28 -1.35 -1.85
C ARG A 236 -13.38 -0.61 -3.17
N LEU A 237 -12.46 0.32 -3.42
CA LEU A 237 -12.39 1.06 -4.68
C LEU A 237 -12.09 0.15 -5.86
N GLU A 238 -11.13 -0.77 -5.74
CA GLU A 238 -10.77 -1.74 -6.77
C GLU A 238 -11.94 -2.64 -7.17
N GLN A 239 -12.70 -3.14 -6.18
CA GLN A 239 -13.94 -3.88 -6.46
C GLN A 239 -15.00 -3.02 -7.15
N LEU A 240 -15.13 -1.76 -6.73
CA LEU A 240 -16.08 -0.82 -7.34
C LEU A 240 -15.69 -0.53 -8.80
N ILE A 241 -14.42 -0.30 -9.10
CA ILE A 241 -13.92 -0.09 -10.47
C ILE A 241 -14.18 -1.31 -11.33
N ALA A 242 -13.89 -2.52 -10.83
CA ALA A 242 -14.17 -3.74 -11.56
C ALA A 242 -15.67 -3.90 -11.89
N VAL A 243 -16.57 -3.43 -11.01
CA VAL A 243 -18.02 -3.44 -11.26
C VAL A 243 -18.47 -2.33 -12.23
N LEU A 244 -17.77 -1.20 -12.27
CA LEU A 244 -18.17 -0.03 -13.07
C LEU A 244 -17.56 -0.01 -14.48
N ALA A 245 -16.45 -0.72 -14.71
CA ALA A 245 -15.79 -0.78 -16.01
C ALA A 245 -16.76 -1.26 -17.10
N GLN A 246 -16.75 -0.59 -18.26
CA GLN A 246 -17.71 -0.84 -19.33
C GLN A 246 -17.10 -1.44 -20.60
N LYS A 247 -15.82 -1.15 -20.86
CA LYS A 247 -15.11 -1.51 -22.09
C LYS A 247 -13.79 -2.20 -21.79
N THR A 248 -12.96 -1.61 -20.95
CA THR A 248 -11.60 -2.10 -20.65
C THR A 248 -11.32 -2.04 -19.16
N LEU A 249 -10.59 -3.04 -18.66
CA LEU A 249 -9.99 -3.01 -17.33
C LEU A 249 -8.64 -3.73 -17.38
N TRP A 250 -7.56 -2.96 -17.44
CA TRP A 250 -6.20 -3.49 -17.58
C TRP A 250 -5.42 -3.25 -16.29
N LEU A 251 -4.83 -4.31 -15.77
CA LEU A 251 -4.17 -4.35 -14.47
C LEU A 251 -2.74 -4.82 -14.66
N THR A 252 -1.80 -4.17 -14.00
CA THR A 252 -0.41 -4.60 -13.88
C THR A 252 -0.08 -4.75 -12.41
N ASP A 253 0.40 -5.92 -11.99
CA ASP A 253 0.71 -6.16 -10.59
C ASP A 253 1.89 -7.11 -10.40
N ALA A 254 2.82 -6.74 -9.51
CA ALA A 254 4.00 -7.53 -9.21
C ALA A 254 3.68 -8.81 -8.40
N TYR A 255 2.63 -8.81 -7.58
CA TYR A 255 2.35 -9.88 -6.63
C TYR A 255 0.84 -10.13 -6.49
N PHE A 256 0.21 -10.45 -7.62
CA PHE A 256 -1.24 -10.65 -7.67
C PHE A 256 -1.62 -11.88 -6.85
N VAL A 257 -2.32 -11.65 -5.73
CA VAL A 257 -2.94 -12.69 -4.90
C VAL A 257 -4.33 -12.19 -4.55
N GLY A 258 -5.18 -12.16 -5.58
CA GLY A 258 -6.55 -11.66 -5.47
C GLY A 258 -7.37 -12.44 -4.44
N THR A 259 -8.15 -11.71 -3.64
CA THR A 259 -9.17 -12.32 -2.78
C THR A 259 -10.30 -12.90 -3.63
N THR A 260 -11.04 -13.86 -3.07
CA THR A 260 -12.18 -14.48 -3.76
C THR A 260 -13.16 -13.45 -4.32
N SER A 261 -13.50 -12.43 -3.55
CA SER A 261 -14.40 -11.33 -3.93
C SER A 261 -13.85 -10.49 -5.08
N TYR A 262 -12.56 -10.12 -5.04
CA TYR A 262 -11.95 -9.37 -6.14
C TYR A 262 -11.88 -10.21 -7.41
N VAL A 263 -11.50 -11.47 -7.30
CA VAL A 263 -11.54 -12.42 -8.43
C VAL A 263 -12.96 -12.52 -8.98
N GLN A 264 -14.01 -12.60 -8.15
CA GLN A 264 -15.38 -12.61 -8.66
C GLN A 264 -15.77 -11.30 -9.36
N ALA A 265 -15.30 -10.14 -8.88
CA ALA A 265 -15.56 -8.86 -9.53
C ALA A 265 -14.94 -8.81 -10.94
N LEU A 266 -13.68 -9.23 -11.08
CA LEU A 266 -12.99 -9.32 -12.38
C LEU A 266 -13.67 -10.33 -13.32
N ARG A 267 -14.12 -11.48 -12.79
CA ARG A 267 -14.88 -12.46 -13.57
C ARG A 267 -16.22 -11.89 -14.04
N GLY A 268 -16.92 -11.14 -13.18
CA GLY A 268 -18.17 -10.48 -13.53
C GLY A 268 -17.98 -9.52 -14.71
N ALA A 269 -17.00 -8.62 -14.62
CA ALA A 269 -16.67 -7.69 -15.71
C ALA A 269 -16.37 -8.41 -17.03
N ALA A 270 -15.52 -9.44 -17.00
CA ALA A 270 -15.18 -10.21 -18.20
C ALA A 270 -16.40 -10.94 -18.79
N MET A 271 -17.28 -11.49 -17.95
CA MET A 271 -18.52 -12.15 -18.37
C MET A 271 -19.54 -11.18 -18.97
N ASP A 272 -19.50 -9.91 -18.56
CA ASP A 272 -20.31 -8.81 -19.12
C ASP A 272 -19.71 -8.23 -20.41
N GLY A 273 -18.58 -8.77 -20.90
CA GLY A 273 -17.96 -8.40 -22.17
C GLY A 273 -16.88 -7.31 -22.07
N VAL A 274 -16.47 -6.91 -20.86
CA VAL A 274 -15.33 -6.01 -20.64
C VAL A 274 -14.03 -6.73 -21.00
N ASP A 275 -13.12 -6.06 -21.72
CA ASP A 275 -11.78 -6.58 -21.98
C ASP A 275 -10.90 -6.43 -20.72
N VAL A 276 -10.94 -7.46 -19.88
CA VAL A 276 -10.16 -7.53 -18.64
C VAL A 276 -8.81 -8.19 -18.91
N ARG A 277 -7.72 -7.48 -18.61
CA ARG A 277 -6.35 -7.96 -18.80
C ARG A 277 -5.54 -7.82 -17.51
N LEU A 278 -4.72 -8.82 -17.22
CA LEU A 278 -3.82 -8.85 -16.06
C LEU A 278 -2.39 -9.16 -16.52
N LEU A 279 -1.49 -8.20 -16.35
CA LEU A 279 -0.05 -8.34 -16.59
C LEU A 279 0.68 -8.57 -15.25
N VAL A 280 1.47 -9.64 -15.19
CA VAL A 280 2.16 -10.11 -13.97
C VAL A 280 3.60 -10.51 -14.29
N PRO A 281 4.50 -10.62 -13.29
CA PRO A 281 5.84 -11.13 -13.51
C PRO A 281 5.85 -12.53 -14.12
N GLY A 282 6.76 -12.75 -15.06
CA GLY A 282 7.05 -14.07 -15.59
C GLY A 282 8.03 -14.87 -14.73
N SER A 283 8.72 -15.81 -15.38
CA SER A 283 9.55 -16.82 -14.69
C SER A 283 10.85 -16.28 -14.09
N SER A 284 11.22 -15.04 -14.43
CA SER A 284 12.50 -14.41 -14.06
C SER A 284 12.44 -13.56 -12.78
N GLY A 285 11.25 -13.36 -12.20
CA GLY A 285 11.04 -12.52 -11.02
C GLY A 285 11.83 -12.95 -9.78
N ASP A 286 11.91 -12.06 -8.81
CA ASP A 286 12.66 -12.21 -7.56
C ASP A 286 12.10 -13.33 -6.66
N LEU A 287 10.77 -13.47 -6.57
CA LEU A 287 10.10 -14.48 -5.76
C LEU A 287 9.70 -15.75 -6.55
N ARG A 288 10.69 -16.40 -7.18
CA ARG A 288 10.50 -17.59 -8.05
C ARG A 288 9.67 -18.72 -7.43
N PHE A 289 9.71 -18.86 -6.11
CA PHE A 289 9.01 -19.91 -5.36
C PHE A 289 7.49 -19.70 -5.28
N LEU A 290 6.98 -18.48 -5.51
CA LEU A 290 5.54 -18.18 -5.50
C LEU A 290 4.84 -18.50 -6.82
N ARG A 291 5.59 -18.82 -7.88
CA ARG A 291 5.05 -19.06 -9.23
C ARG A 291 3.93 -20.11 -9.28
N PRO A 292 4.03 -21.29 -8.63
CA PRO A 292 2.95 -22.27 -8.66
C PRO A 292 1.66 -21.77 -8.00
N ILE A 293 1.80 -20.97 -6.93
CA ILE A 293 0.68 -20.39 -6.17
C ILE A 293 -0.01 -19.31 -7.02
N SER A 294 0.77 -18.41 -7.62
CA SER A 294 0.25 -17.35 -8.50
C SER A 294 -0.50 -17.93 -9.69
N ARG A 295 0.10 -18.92 -10.39
CA ARG A 295 -0.53 -19.58 -11.54
C ARG A 295 -1.79 -20.38 -11.19
N ALA A 296 -1.87 -20.94 -9.99
CA ALA A 296 -3.11 -21.58 -9.52
C ALA A 296 -4.25 -20.56 -9.37
N GLY A 297 -3.93 -19.32 -8.99
CA GLY A 297 -4.88 -18.21 -8.90
C GLY A 297 -5.44 -17.73 -10.24
N TYR A 298 -4.74 -17.99 -11.36
CA TYR A 298 -5.16 -17.50 -12.69
C TYR A 298 -6.29 -18.32 -13.32
N ARG A 299 -6.43 -19.60 -12.96
CA ARG A 299 -7.37 -20.51 -13.63
C ARG A 299 -8.82 -19.99 -13.61
N PRO A 300 -9.39 -19.52 -12.48
CA PRO A 300 -10.75 -18.99 -12.46
C PRO A 300 -10.94 -17.70 -13.27
N LEU A 301 -9.87 -16.91 -13.44
CA LEU A 301 -9.86 -15.69 -14.24
C LEU A 301 -9.90 -16.04 -15.73
N LEU A 302 -8.97 -16.91 -16.16
CA LEU A 302 -8.87 -17.40 -17.54
C LEU A 302 -10.17 -18.09 -18.00
N GLU A 303 -10.79 -18.90 -17.13
CA GLU A 303 -12.07 -19.55 -17.43
C GLU A 303 -13.24 -18.57 -17.61
N ALA A 304 -13.14 -17.35 -17.07
CA ALA A 304 -14.16 -16.30 -17.21
C ALA A 304 -13.90 -15.33 -18.36
N GLY A 305 -12.80 -15.50 -19.11
CA GLY A 305 -12.43 -14.62 -20.23
C GLY A 305 -11.45 -13.50 -19.86
N VAL A 306 -10.98 -13.43 -18.62
CA VAL A 306 -9.88 -12.52 -18.26
C VAL A 306 -8.60 -13.01 -18.93
N ARG A 307 -7.89 -12.11 -19.61
CA ARG A 307 -6.62 -12.41 -20.28
C ARG A 307 -5.47 -12.17 -19.33
N VAL A 308 -4.57 -13.15 -19.18
CA VAL A 308 -3.41 -13.04 -18.26
C VAL A 308 -2.12 -13.10 -19.06
N PHE A 309 -1.21 -12.16 -18.81
CA PHE A 309 0.07 -12.01 -19.49
C PHE A 309 1.22 -12.11 -18.49
N GLU A 310 2.26 -12.86 -18.83
CA GLU A 310 3.50 -12.92 -18.05
C GLU A 310 4.60 -12.11 -18.73
N TRP A 311 5.23 -11.21 -17.98
CA TRP A 311 6.36 -10.40 -18.42
C TRP A 311 7.59 -11.25 -18.75
N ASN A 312 8.22 -10.99 -19.91
CA ASN A 312 9.38 -11.74 -20.39
C ASN A 312 10.73 -11.14 -19.94
N GLY A 313 10.75 -9.91 -19.40
CA GLY A 313 11.96 -9.25 -18.91
C GLY A 313 12.44 -9.76 -17.54
N SER A 314 13.37 -9.03 -16.92
CA SER A 314 13.98 -9.41 -15.63
C SER A 314 12.96 -9.42 -14.48
N MET A 315 12.22 -8.32 -14.32
CA MET A 315 11.17 -8.17 -13.32
C MET A 315 10.15 -7.12 -13.76
N LEU A 316 8.89 -7.36 -13.43
CA LEU A 316 7.80 -6.40 -13.54
C LEU A 316 7.39 -6.00 -12.11
N HIS A 317 7.71 -4.79 -11.71
CA HIS A 317 7.47 -4.30 -10.36
C HIS A 317 6.39 -3.19 -10.28
N ALA A 318 5.81 -2.82 -11.43
CA ALA A 318 4.69 -1.87 -11.49
C ALA A 318 3.45 -2.38 -10.75
N LYS A 319 2.70 -1.43 -10.16
CA LYS A 319 1.33 -1.64 -9.66
C LYS A 319 0.44 -0.56 -10.25
N THR A 320 -0.21 -0.89 -11.36
CA THR A 320 -1.02 0.06 -12.11
C THR A 320 -2.35 -0.55 -12.52
N ALA A 321 -3.32 0.32 -12.76
CA ALA A 321 -4.62 -0.07 -13.31
C ALA A 321 -5.12 1.03 -14.24
N VAL A 322 -5.84 0.67 -15.29
CA VAL A 322 -6.57 1.60 -16.15
C VAL A 322 -7.91 0.99 -16.56
N ALA A 323 -8.96 1.80 -16.51
CA ALA A 323 -10.31 1.41 -16.87
C ALA A 323 -10.94 2.45 -17.81
N ASP A 324 -11.48 1.95 -18.93
CA ASP A 324 -12.21 2.71 -19.95
C ASP A 324 -11.48 3.96 -20.47
N GLY A 325 -10.14 3.95 -20.49
CA GLY A 325 -9.31 5.11 -20.84
C GLY A 325 -9.58 6.37 -19.98
N ARG A 326 -10.23 6.25 -18.82
CA ARG A 326 -10.69 7.41 -18.02
C ARG A 326 -10.23 7.37 -16.58
N TRP A 327 -10.29 6.21 -15.95
CA TRP A 327 -9.81 6.03 -14.59
C TRP A 327 -8.49 5.29 -14.63
N ALA A 328 -7.48 5.80 -13.93
CA ALA A 328 -6.20 5.14 -13.80
C ALA A 328 -5.68 5.18 -12.37
N ARG A 329 -4.86 4.20 -12.01
CA ARG A 329 -4.14 4.15 -10.74
C ARG A 329 -2.66 3.87 -10.97
N VAL A 330 -1.83 4.59 -10.22
CA VAL A 330 -0.39 4.35 -10.11
C VAL A 330 0.01 4.45 -8.65
N GLY A 331 0.81 3.51 -8.16
CA GLY A 331 1.30 3.57 -6.78
C GLY A 331 2.08 2.35 -6.33
N SER A 332 2.07 2.14 -5.02
CA SER A 332 2.85 1.08 -4.37
C SER A 332 2.05 -0.18 -4.01
N SER A 333 0.71 -0.10 -4.04
CA SER A 333 -0.15 -1.18 -3.57
C SER A 333 -0.21 -2.36 -4.52
N ASN A 334 0.16 -3.54 -4.04
CA ASN A 334 -0.08 -4.79 -4.76
C ASN A 334 -1.54 -5.27 -4.57
N LEU A 335 -2.03 -6.06 -5.52
CA LEU A 335 -3.37 -6.67 -5.49
C LEU A 335 -3.39 -7.92 -4.59
N ASN A 336 -3.11 -7.74 -3.31
CA ASN A 336 -3.15 -8.77 -2.27
C ASN A 336 -3.57 -8.22 -0.90
N LEU A 337 -3.91 -9.14 0.02
CA LEU A 337 -4.46 -8.78 1.33
C LEU A 337 -3.47 -8.00 2.20
N ALA A 338 -2.16 -8.24 2.05
CA ALA A 338 -1.15 -7.54 2.83
C ALA A 338 -1.11 -6.05 2.45
N SER A 339 -1.07 -5.72 1.15
CA SER A 339 -1.15 -4.32 0.69
C SER A 339 -2.51 -3.67 0.96
N TRP A 340 -3.61 -4.42 0.86
CA TRP A 340 -4.95 -3.85 1.07
C TRP A 340 -5.31 -3.54 2.52
N ILE A 341 -4.73 -4.24 3.50
CA ILE A 341 -5.16 -4.18 4.91
C ILE A 341 -3.98 -3.94 5.86
N GLY A 342 -2.81 -4.52 5.58
CA GLY A 342 -1.71 -4.59 6.55
C GLY A 342 -0.64 -3.51 6.36
N ASN A 343 -0.20 -3.29 5.12
CA ASN A 343 0.89 -2.39 4.80
C ASN A 343 0.43 -0.95 4.65
N TRP A 344 1.35 -0.04 4.92
CA TRP A 344 1.20 1.35 4.57
C TRP A 344 1.58 1.49 3.10
N GLU A 345 0.57 1.74 2.29
CA GLU A 345 0.71 1.94 0.86
C GLU A 345 0.29 3.36 0.47
N LEU A 346 0.66 3.77 -0.74
CA LEU A 346 0.28 5.05 -1.31
C LEU A 346 0.07 4.88 -2.81
N ASP A 347 -1.11 5.30 -3.27
CA ASP A 347 -1.44 5.33 -4.69
C ASP A 347 -2.12 6.64 -5.02
N VAL A 348 -2.07 7.02 -6.29
CA VAL A 348 -2.95 8.05 -6.84
C VAL A 348 -3.96 7.41 -7.77
N ALA A 349 -5.22 7.76 -7.61
CA ALA A 349 -6.26 7.48 -8.59
C ALA A 349 -6.58 8.76 -9.36
N VAL A 350 -6.60 8.66 -10.69
CA VAL A 350 -6.72 9.78 -11.61
C VAL A 350 -7.98 9.59 -12.44
N GLU A 351 -8.79 10.64 -12.54
CA GLU A 351 -10.01 10.68 -13.34
C GLU A 351 -9.80 11.67 -14.52
N ASN A 352 -9.16 11.21 -15.60
CA ASN A 352 -8.79 12.04 -16.75
C ASN A 352 -8.59 11.19 -18.02
N LEU A 353 -9.13 11.65 -19.15
CA LEU A 353 -9.07 10.91 -20.43
C LEU A 353 -7.67 10.87 -21.04
N GLU A 354 -6.96 12.00 -21.05
CA GLU A 354 -5.62 12.09 -21.64
C GLU A 354 -4.62 11.20 -20.88
N PHE A 355 -4.64 11.26 -19.54
CA PHE A 355 -3.82 10.39 -18.71
C PHE A 355 -4.25 8.91 -18.81
N GLY A 356 -5.55 8.63 -18.95
CA GLY A 356 -6.05 7.28 -19.16
C GLY A 356 -5.54 6.69 -20.48
N ASP A 357 -5.56 7.47 -21.56
CA ASP A 357 -5.02 7.08 -22.86
C ASP A 357 -3.50 6.81 -22.76
N GLU A 358 -2.73 7.67 -22.09
CA GLU A 358 -1.28 7.44 -21.84
C GLU A 358 -1.02 6.10 -21.13
N MET A 359 -1.84 5.79 -20.11
CA MET A 359 -1.74 4.55 -19.35
C MET A 359 -2.11 3.32 -20.20
N GLU A 360 -3.12 3.43 -21.07
CA GLU A 360 -3.48 2.36 -22.02
C GLU A 360 -2.35 2.14 -23.04
N GLN A 361 -1.74 3.19 -23.58
CA GLN A 361 -0.60 3.08 -24.49
C GLN A 361 0.62 2.44 -23.82
N MET A 362 0.95 2.84 -22.60
CA MET A 362 2.01 2.22 -21.81
C MET A 362 1.73 0.72 -21.59
N TYR A 363 0.50 0.37 -21.21
CA TYR A 363 0.12 -1.03 -21.00
C TYR A 363 0.27 -1.87 -22.27
N LEU A 364 -0.16 -1.35 -23.43
CA LEU A 364 -0.02 -2.05 -24.71
C LEU A 364 1.45 -2.24 -25.09
N GLN A 365 2.30 -1.23 -24.88
CA GLN A 365 3.75 -1.36 -25.09
C GLN A 365 4.38 -2.39 -24.15
N ASP A 366 3.88 -2.50 -22.91
CA ASP A 366 4.36 -3.53 -21.99
C ASP A 366 3.96 -4.95 -22.45
N LEU A 367 2.85 -5.10 -23.20
CA LEU A 367 2.47 -6.38 -23.79
C LEU A 367 3.40 -6.84 -24.93
N ASP A 368 4.13 -5.93 -25.59
CA ASP A 368 5.11 -6.28 -26.63
C ASP A 368 6.25 -7.15 -26.07
N ASN A 369 6.47 -7.10 -24.75
CA ASN A 369 7.43 -7.93 -24.03
C ASN A 369 6.75 -8.87 -23.01
N ALA A 370 5.54 -9.34 -23.32
CA ALA A 370 4.81 -10.29 -22.49
C ALA A 370 4.31 -11.50 -23.28
N THR A 371 4.02 -12.59 -22.57
CA THR A 371 3.46 -13.82 -23.13
C THR A 371 2.07 -14.08 -22.54
N GLU A 372 1.05 -14.20 -23.39
CA GLU A 372 -0.31 -14.54 -22.95
C GLU A 372 -0.40 -16.00 -22.47
N ILE A 373 -1.02 -16.21 -21.31
CA ILE A 373 -1.33 -17.54 -20.79
C ILE A 373 -2.64 -18.02 -21.41
N VAL A 374 -2.56 -19.07 -22.23
CA VAL A 374 -3.73 -19.71 -22.83
C VAL A 374 -4.02 -21.05 -22.16
N LEU A 375 -5.29 -21.29 -21.79
CA LEU A 375 -5.74 -22.59 -21.31
C LEU A 375 -5.70 -23.61 -22.48
N SER A 376 -4.75 -24.54 -22.46
CA SER A 376 -4.73 -25.63 -23.43
C SER A 376 -5.85 -26.64 -23.19
N GLU A 377 -6.30 -27.35 -24.25
CA GLU A 377 -7.35 -28.37 -24.14
C GLU A 377 -7.04 -29.48 -23.11
N LYS A 378 -5.75 -29.79 -22.87
CA LYS A 378 -5.32 -30.75 -21.85
C LYS A 378 -5.56 -30.29 -20.41
N ASN A 379 -5.77 -28.99 -20.18
CA ASN A 379 -5.94 -28.35 -18.87
C ASN A 379 -7.37 -27.79 -18.65
N ARG A 380 -8.28 -28.02 -19.62
CA ARG A 380 -9.72 -27.79 -19.45
C ARG A 380 -10.32 -28.91 -18.62
N VAL A 381 -10.89 -28.59 -17.46
CA VAL A 381 -11.76 -29.52 -16.75
C VAL A 381 -13.00 -29.70 -17.61
N ARG A 382 -13.10 -30.87 -18.26
CA ARG A 382 -14.36 -31.29 -18.87
C ARG A 382 -15.38 -31.41 -17.75
N PRO A 383 -16.56 -30.79 -17.85
CA PRO A 383 -17.67 -31.17 -17.00
C PRO A 383 -17.79 -32.69 -17.11
N VAL A 384 -17.78 -33.38 -15.98
CA VAL A 384 -18.15 -34.80 -15.98
C VAL A 384 -19.57 -34.83 -16.51
N ALA A 385 -19.72 -35.20 -17.78
CA ALA A 385 -21.01 -35.61 -18.30
C ALA A 385 -21.46 -36.69 -17.33
N SER A 386 -22.55 -36.42 -16.60
CA SER A 386 -23.14 -37.39 -15.69
C SER A 386 -23.29 -38.69 -16.47
N SER A 387 -22.51 -39.71 -16.14
CA SER A 387 -22.57 -41.01 -16.79
C SER A 387 -23.83 -41.72 -16.32
N ARG A 388 -24.99 -41.23 -16.77
CA ARG A 388 -26.32 -41.80 -16.61
C ARG A 388 -27.23 -41.22 -17.70
N ALA A 389 -26.88 -41.49 -18.95
CA ALA A 389 -27.77 -41.30 -20.09
C ALA A 389 -27.39 -42.29 -21.20
N ASN A 390 -27.66 -43.57 -20.96
CA ASN A 390 -28.05 -44.57 -21.97
C ASN A 390 -28.36 -45.89 -21.25
N LYS A 391 -29.47 -45.90 -20.54
CA LYS A 391 -30.27 -47.11 -20.28
C LYS A 391 -31.73 -46.73 -20.52
N PRO A 392 -32.46 -47.44 -21.38
CA PRO A 392 -33.89 -47.20 -21.53
C PRO A 392 -34.59 -47.49 -20.20
N ALA A 393 -35.38 -46.52 -19.73
CA ALA A 393 -36.16 -46.65 -18.51
C ALA A 393 -37.31 -47.67 -18.71
N PRO A 394 -37.65 -48.50 -17.71
CA PRO A 394 -38.91 -49.22 -17.70
C PRO A 394 -40.07 -48.24 -17.44
N PRO A 395 -41.30 -48.54 -17.87
CA PRO A 395 -42.42 -47.63 -17.70
C PRO A 395 -42.82 -47.51 -16.22
N GLU A 396 -42.88 -46.29 -15.70
CA GLU A 396 -43.45 -46.02 -14.38
C GLU A 396 -44.98 -46.01 -14.41
N PRO A 397 -45.65 -46.54 -13.36
CA PRO A 397 -47.07 -46.30 -13.14
C PRO A 397 -47.30 -44.96 -12.44
N ARG A 398 -48.35 -44.26 -12.87
CA ARG A 398 -48.87 -43.00 -12.32
C ARG A 398 -49.19 -43.11 -10.83
N GLY A 399 -48.75 -42.13 -10.03
CA GLY A 399 -49.38 -41.88 -8.72
C GLY A 399 -48.66 -40.89 -7.80
N LEU A 400 -49.40 -39.81 -7.47
CA LEU A 400 -49.36 -39.01 -6.23
C LEU A 400 -48.32 -37.88 -6.07
N ARG A 401 -48.89 -36.66 -6.04
CA ARG A 401 -48.33 -35.39 -5.54
C ARG A 401 -47.89 -35.48 -4.08
N GLN A 402 -46.75 -34.88 -3.73
CA GLN A 402 -46.52 -34.19 -2.44
C GLN A 402 -45.40 -33.11 -2.54
N PRO A 403 -45.32 -32.14 -1.60
CA PRO A 403 -45.10 -30.73 -1.91
C PRO A 403 -43.64 -30.24 -1.86
N ARG A 404 -43.41 -29.12 -2.56
CA ARG A 404 -42.15 -28.33 -2.55
C ARG A 404 -41.87 -27.83 -1.12
N ARG A 405 -40.74 -28.26 -0.55
CA ARG A 405 -40.15 -27.63 0.64
C ARG A 405 -39.15 -26.56 0.20
N GLY A 406 -39.26 -25.41 0.85
CA GLY A 406 -38.71 -24.12 0.44
C GLY A 406 -37.19 -23.99 0.46
N SER A 407 -36.77 -23.04 -0.37
CA SER A 407 -35.44 -22.43 -0.45
C SER A 407 -35.08 -21.70 0.84
N ALA A 408 -34.41 -22.40 1.77
CA ALA A 408 -33.81 -21.80 2.95
C ALA A 408 -32.34 -22.23 3.17
N SER A 409 -31.68 -22.81 2.16
CA SER A 409 -30.31 -23.31 2.26
C SER A 409 -29.28 -22.57 1.40
N ARG A 410 -29.64 -21.43 0.78
CA ARG A 410 -28.74 -20.66 -0.10
C ARG A 410 -28.11 -19.40 0.52
N LEU A 411 -28.26 -19.18 1.83
CA LEU A 411 -27.73 -17.97 2.49
C LEU A 411 -26.58 -18.21 3.49
N THR A 412 -25.96 -19.40 3.52
CA THR A 412 -24.88 -19.69 4.49
C THR A 412 -23.50 -19.96 3.85
N ALA A 413 -23.34 -19.76 2.53
CA ALA A 413 -22.09 -20.08 1.82
C ALA A 413 -21.07 -18.91 1.74
N GLY A 414 -21.13 -17.97 2.69
CA GLY A 414 -20.37 -16.71 2.63
C GLY A 414 -19.06 -16.63 3.41
N ALA A 415 -18.72 -17.57 4.30
CA ALA A 415 -17.64 -17.35 5.27
C ALA A 415 -16.53 -18.40 5.34
N ILE A 416 -16.53 -19.45 4.50
CA ILE A 416 -15.56 -20.56 4.67
C ILE A 416 -15.01 -21.01 3.32
N ARG A 417 -13.93 -20.39 2.85
CA ARG A 417 -13.19 -20.94 1.70
C ARG A 417 -11.68 -20.66 1.62
N VAL A 418 -11.02 -20.46 2.75
CA VAL A 418 -9.55 -20.70 2.85
C VAL A 418 -9.27 -22.05 3.52
N GLY A 419 -10.10 -22.49 4.48
CA GLY A 419 -9.99 -23.83 5.07
C GLY A 419 -10.54 -24.99 4.21
N ASN A 420 -11.41 -24.70 3.24
CA ASN A 420 -12.13 -25.75 2.49
C ASN A 420 -11.37 -26.31 1.27
N THR A 421 -10.31 -25.69 0.77
CA THR A 421 -9.50 -26.31 -0.29
C THR A 421 -8.63 -27.43 0.26
N VAL A 422 -8.05 -27.24 1.46
CA VAL A 422 -7.34 -28.31 2.19
C VAL A 422 -8.33 -29.32 2.78
N GLY A 423 -9.43 -28.85 3.38
CA GLY A 423 -10.48 -29.72 3.92
C GLY A 423 -11.25 -30.54 2.89
N ALA A 424 -11.53 -30.00 1.70
CA ALA A 424 -12.20 -30.73 0.61
C ALA A 424 -11.27 -31.73 -0.11
N ALA A 425 -9.96 -31.47 -0.10
CA ALA A 425 -8.94 -32.41 -0.58
C ALA A 425 -8.80 -33.62 0.37
N ILE A 426 -8.86 -33.39 1.68
CA ILE A 426 -8.85 -34.46 2.69
C ILE A 426 -10.18 -35.24 2.70
N THR A 427 -11.29 -34.61 2.30
CA THR A 427 -12.63 -35.24 2.27
C THR A 427 -13.07 -35.73 0.88
N ASN A 428 -12.18 -35.79 -0.12
CA ASN A 428 -12.46 -36.29 -1.48
C ASN A 428 -13.67 -35.65 -2.19
N LYS A 429 -13.97 -34.37 -1.93
CA LYS A 429 -15.15 -33.69 -2.51
C LYS A 429 -14.88 -32.84 -3.75
N LEU A 430 -13.62 -32.74 -4.20
CA LEU A 430 -13.25 -32.03 -5.43
C LEU A 430 -12.39 -32.92 -6.31
N VAL A 431 -12.67 -32.93 -7.62
CA VAL A 431 -11.81 -33.56 -8.63
C VAL A 431 -10.63 -32.63 -8.85
N LEU A 432 -9.47 -33.02 -8.33
CA LEU A 432 -8.24 -32.24 -8.39
C LEU A 432 -7.48 -32.53 -9.70
N GLY A 433 -7.07 -31.49 -10.40
CA GLY A 433 -6.26 -31.56 -11.62
C GLY A 433 -4.76 -31.79 -11.34
N ALA A 434 -3.99 -32.07 -12.40
CA ALA A 434 -2.55 -32.37 -12.29
C ALA A 434 -1.70 -31.24 -11.67
N ALA A 435 -2.13 -29.98 -11.80
CA ALA A 435 -1.46 -28.84 -11.18
C ALA A 435 -1.68 -28.80 -9.65
N GLU A 436 -2.88 -29.15 -9.20
CA GLU A 436 -3.25 -29.20 -7.78
C GLU A 436 -2.57 -30.39 -7.09
N ALA A 437 -2.38 -31.50 -7.80
CA ALA A 437 -1.63 -32.65 -7.32
C ALA A 437 -0.15 -32.32 -7.01
N LYS A 438 0.51 -31.48 -7.83
CA LYS A 438 1.89 -31.04 -7.56
C LYS A 438 1.97 -30.14 -6.33
N ILE A 439 0.99 -29.25 -6.14
CA ILE A 439 0.91 -28.40 -4.94
C ILE A 439 0.69 -29.25 -3.70
N MET A 440 -0.18 -30.26 -3.77
CA MET A 440 -0.43 -31.18 -2.66
C MET A 440 0.78 -32.05 -2.33
N LEU A 441 1.48 -32.55 -3.34
CA LEU A 441 2.71 -33.32 -3.15
C LEU A 441 3.81 -32.47 -2.50
N PHE A 442 4.01 -31.25 -3.00
CA PHE A 442 4.98 -30.32 -2.42
C PHE A 442 4.60 -29.94 -0.98
N GLY A 443 3.35 -29.57 -0.74
CA GLY A 443 2.84 -29.24 0.59
C GLY A 443 2.95 -30.42 1.57
N GLY A 444 2.60 -31.64 1.11
CA GLY A 444 2.75 -32.86 1.89
C GLY A 444 4.20 -33.19 2.22
N ALA A 445 5.12 -33.04 1.24
CA ALA A 445 6.55 -33.22 1.46
C ALA A 445 7.10 -32.21 2.48
N VAL A 446 6.74 -30.92 2.36
CA VAL A 446 7.15 -29.88 3.33
C VAL A 446 6.63 -30.21 4.73
N LEU A 447 5.36 -30.61 4.87
CA LEU A 447 4.79 -31.00 6.15
C LEU A 447 5.50 -32.22 6.76
N LEU A 448 5.81 -33.23 5.96
CA LEU A 448 6.57 -34.41 6.40
C LEU A 448 8.00 -34.03 6.79
N SER A 449 8.67 -33.19 6.02
CA SER A 449 10.02 -32.70 6.35
C SER A 449 10.03 -31.89 7.64
N LEU A 450 9.03 -31.03 7.87
CA LEU A 450 8.86 -30.29 9.12
C LEU A 450 8.58 -31.24 10.29
N ALA A 451 7.75 -32.27 10.09
CA ALA A 451 7.48 -33.28 11.11
C ALA A 451 8.74 -34.10 11.47
N VAL A 452 9.54 -34.48 10.48
CA VAL A 452 10.82 -35.17 10.70
C VAL A 452 11.83 -34.25 11.40
N ALA A 453 11.93 -32.99 10.99
CA ALA A 453 12.78 -32.00 11.65
C ALA A 453 12.35 -31.76 13.11
N ALA A 454 11.04 -31.70 13.38
CA ALA A 454 10.48 -31.63 14.72
C ALA A 454 10.90 -32.82 15.60
N LEU A 455 10.94 -34.01 15.00
CA LEU A 455 11.20 -35.26 15.71
C LEU A 455 12.69 -35.48 15.96
N LEU A 456 13.54 -35.14 14.99
CA LEU A 456 15.00 -35.28 15.09
C LEU A 456 15.66 -34.16 15.89
N HIS A 457 15.12 -32.94 15.77
CA HIS A 457 15.67 -31.74 16.39
C HIS A 457 14.54 -30.89 16.98
N PRO A 458 13.88 -31.34 18.05
CA PRO A 458 12.76 -30.63 18.66
C PRO A 458 13.12 -29.19 19.05
N LEU A 459 14.37 -28.94 19.43
CA LEU A 459 14.90 -27.60 19.71
C LEU A 459 14.80 -26.63 18.52
N LEU A 460 14.88 -27.10 17.26
CA LEU A 460 14.70 -26.24 16.09
C LEU A 460 13.28 -25.67 15.98
N ILE A 461 12.29 -26.31 16.60
CA ILE A 461 10.90 -25.85 16.60
C ILE A 461 10.54 -25.19 17.94
N THR A 462 10.93 -25.80 19.05
CA THR A 462 10.57 -25.31 20.38
C THR A 462 11.30 -24.02 20.73
N VAL A 463 12.57 -23.83 20.32
CA VAL A 463 13.31 -22.60 20.63
C VAL A 463 12.68 -21.37 19.94
N PRO A 464 12.43 -21.36 18.61
CA PRO A 464 11.73 -20.23 17.99
C PRO A 464 10.35 -19.98 18.60
N PHE A 465 9.60 -21.05 18.88
CA PHE A 465 8.28 -20.94 19.50
C PHE A 465 8.34 -20.30 20.89
N VAL A 466 9.26 -20.74 21.75
CA VAL A 466 9.47 -20.19 23.10
C VAL A 466 9.96 -18.74 23.02
N LEU A 467 10.85 -18.41 22.09
CA LEU A 467 11.33 -17.04 21.88
C LEU A 467 10.18 -16.11 21.46
N ILE A 468 9.35 -16.54 20.50
CA ILE A 468 8.18 -15.76 20.04
C ILE A 468 7.15 -15.63 21.16
N ALA A 469 6.81 -16.73 21.85
CA ALA A 469 5.84 -16.71 22.95
C ALA A 469 6.33 -15.86 24.12
N GLY A 470 7.60 -15.98 24.50
CA GLY A 470 8.24 -15.16 25.53
C GLY A 470 8.28 -13.69 25.15
N TRP A 471 8.67 -13.37 23.92
CA TRP A 471 8.65 -12.02 23.37
C TRP A 471 7.24 -11.40 23.44
N ILE A 472 6.22 -12.11 22.92
CA ILE A 472 4.82 -11.64 22.96
C ILE A 472 4.36 -11.46 24.41
N GLY A 473 4.63 -12.43 25.29
CA GLY A 473 4.24 -12.38 26.69
C GLY A 473 4.84 -11.18 27.43
N ILE A 474 6.16 -11.00 27.34
CA ILE A 474 6.88 -9.86 27.93
C ILE A 474 6.35 -8.54 27.38
N SER A 475 6.16 -8.46 26.06
CA SER A 475 5.67 -7.26 25.38
C SER A 475 4.26 -6.87 25.81
N LEU A 476 3.35 -7.84 25.94
CA LEU A 476 2.00 -7.61 26.46
C LEU A 476 2.03 -7.11 27.90
N LEU A 477 2.92 -7.66 28.75
CA LEU A 477 3.09 -7.19 30.13
C LEU A 477 3.63 -5.75 30.19
N ILE A 478 4.63 -5.41 29.37
CA ILE A 478 5.17 -4.04 29.25
C ILE A 478 4.09 -3.07 28.78
N LYS A 479 3.33 -3.44 27.74
CA LYS A 479 2.23 -2.61 27.22
C LYS A 479 1.13 -2.41 28.26
N ALA A 480 0.74 -3.47 28.98
CA ALA A 480 -0.22 -3.38 30.07
C ALA A 480 0.29 -2.47 31.20
N TYR A 481 1.58 -2.56 31.55
CA TYR A 481 2.22 -1.68 32.53
C TYR A 481 2.17 -0.21 32.11
N HIS A 482 2.57 0.12 30.86
CA HIS A 482 2.50 1.49 30.35
C HIS A 482 1.07 2.05 30.34
N LEU A 483 0.09 1.24 29.92
CA LEU A 483 -1.31 1.65 29.95
C LEU A 483 -1.80 1.91 31.37
N HIS A 484 -1.35 1.12 32.36
CA HIS A 484 -1.71 1.30 33.77
C HIS A 484 -1.04 2.52 34.41
N VAL A 485 0.24 2.77 34.12
CA VAL A 485 0.99 3.92 34.64
C VAL A 485 0.47 5.22 34.01
N ASN A 486 0.37 5.29 32.69
CA ASN A 486 -0.13 6.48 31.99
C ASN A 486 -1.65 6.68 32.22
N GLY A 487 -2.40 5.61 32.44
CA GLY A 487 -3.80 5.66 32.84
C GLY A 487 -4.01 6.23 34.25
N LYS A 488 -3.07 5.99 35.18
CA LYS A 488 -3.07 6.59 36.52
C LYS A 488 -2.74 8.07 36.50
N ASP A 489 -1.83 8.51 35.63
CA ASP A 489 -1.52 9.94 35.48
C ASP A 489 -2.71 10.73 34.92
N ASN A 490 -3.44 10.16 33.94
CA ASN A 490 -4.67 10.76 33.43
C ASN A 490 -5.84 10.71 34.43
N ALA A 491 -5.92 9.66 35.25
CA ALA A 491 -6.92 9.57 36.33
C ALA A 491 -6.60 10.50 37.52
N ALA A 492 -5.33 10.74 37.83
CA ALA A 492 -4.89 11.70 38.84
C ALA A 492 -5.13 13.16 38.39
N PHE A 493 -4.97 13.45 37.09
CA PHE A 493 -5.31 14.75 36.51
C PHE A 493 -6.83 15.01 36.51
N ASN A 494 -7.64 14.02 36.14
CA ASN A 494 -9.11 14.15 36.17
C ASN A 494 -9.70 14.10 37.59
N GLY A 495 -9.03 13.43 38.54
CA GLY A 495 -9.44 13.34 39.94
C GLY A 495 -9.31 14.65 40.73
N GLN A 496 -8.49 15.60 40.26
CA GLN A 496 -8.41 16.96 40.82
C GLN A 496 -9.43 17.94 40.22
N SER A 497 -9.95 17.71 39.01
CA SER A 497 -10.95 18.60 38.39
C SER A 497 -12.39 18.34 38.81
N ASN A 498 -12.66 17.24 39.53
CA ASN A 498 -14.03 16.79 39.88
C ASN A 498 -14.48 17.10 41.31
N ARG A 499 -13.83 18.03 42.02
CA ARG A 499 -14.47 18.69 43.18
C ARG A 499 -15.33 19.85 42.68
N ILE A 500 -16.55 19.52 42.28
CA ILE A 500 -17.60 20.50 42.00
C ILE A 500 -18.22 20.91 43.34
N ASP A 501 -18.19 22.21 43.59
CA ASP A 501 -18.92 22.88 44.68
C ASP A 501 -20.41 22.93 44.32
N ASP A 502 -21.25 22.57 45.28
CA ASP A 502 -22.72 22.58 45.18
C ASP A 502 -23.24 24.03 45.07
N SER A 503 -23.44 24.53 43.84
CA SER A 503 -24.39 25.63 43.62
C SER A 503 -24.92 25.60 42.18
N GLY A 504 -26.22 25.33 42.06
CA GLY A 504 -26.92 25.14 40.80
C GLY A 504 -27.03 26.40 39.94
N GLY A 505 -26.81 26.24 38.64
CA GLY A 505 -27.12 27.22 37.58
C GLY A 505 -26.76 26.65 36.19
N PRO A 506 -27.50 26.96 35.12
CA PRO A 506 -27.40 26.21 33.86
C PRO A 506 -26.20 26.65 33.03
N VAL A 507 -25.35 25.69 32.62
CA VAL A 507 -24.17 25.92 31.78
C VAL A 507 -24.54 25.85 30.30
N LYS A 508 -24.33 26.95 29.57
CA LYS A 508 -24.28 26.99 28.10
C LYS A 508 -22.99 26.35 27.61
N SER A 509 -23.08 25.41 26.67
CA SER A 509 -21.93 24.76 26.04
C SER A 509 -21.14 25.75 25.18
N ARG A 510 -19.87 25.98 25.51
CA ARG A 510 -18.87 26.54 24.61
C ARG A 510 -17.68 25.60 24.62
N ALA A 511 -17.35 25.05 23.45
CA ALA A 511 -16.19 24.21 23.25
C ALA A 511 -14.93 25.09 23.25
N GLU A 512 -14.02 24.87 24.19
CA GLU A 512 -12.67 25.40 24.15
C GLU A 512 -11.65 24.27 24.41
N THR A 513 -10.68 24.22 23.50
CA THR A 513 -9.49 23.37 23.47
C THR A 513 -8.49 23.79 24.55
N PRO A 514 -7.80 22.90 25.29
CA PRO A 514 -6.78 23.33 26.23
C PRO A 514 -5.43 23.56 25.53
N LEU A 515 -4.98 24.81 25.56
CA LEU A 515 -3.59 25.26 25.35
C LEU A 515 -2.73 24.83 26.55
N LEU A 516 -1.69 24.03 26.31
CA LEU A 516 -0.66 23.74 27.31
C LEU A 516 0.49 24.76 27.18
N LEU A 517 0.44 25.78 28.04
CA LEU A 517 1.58 26.64 28.36
C LEU A 517 2.53 25.89 29.32
N ARG A 518 3.75 25.59 28.86
CA ARG A 518 4.84 25.15 29.73
C ARG A 518 5.61 26.39 30.20
N GLU A 519 5.51 26.69 31.49
CA GLU A 519 6.31 27.73 32.14
C GLU A 519 7.81 27.41 32.05
N ILE A 520 8.54 28.37 31.49
CA ILE A 520 10.00 28.46 31.53
C ILE A 520 10.37 29.09 32.88
N ARG A 521 11.03 28.34 33.77
CA ARG A 521 11.75 28.96 34.91
C ARG A 521 13.12 29.44 34.44
N PRO A 522 13.52 30.70 34.73
CA PRO A 522 14.86 31.19 34.45
C PRO A 522 15.84 30.67 35.50
N LYS A 523 17.00 30.16 35.06
CA LYS A 523 18.18 30.04 35.92
C LYS A 523 18.89 31.40 35.93
N THR A 524 18.89 32.05 37.10
CA THR A 524 19.65 33.26 37.40
C THR A 524 21.16 32.98 37.33
N PRO A 525 21.97 33.91 36.83
CA PRO A 525 23.43 33.74 36.70
C PRO A 525 24.15 33.95 38.04
N ALA A 526 25.20 33.18 38.27
CA ALA A 526 26.18 33.47 39.32
C ALA A 526 27.07 34.63 38.87
N ALA A 527 27.09 35.71 39.65
CA ALA A 527 27.97 36.86 39.49
C ALA A 527 29.38 36.59 40.05
N PRO A 528 30.40 37.36 39.64
CA PRO A 528 31.81 37.10 39.94
C PRO A 528 32.35 37.94 41.11
N GLU A 529 33.24 37.34 41.90
CA GLU A 529 34.26 38.00 42.73
C GLU A 529 35.54 37.18 42.47
N GLY A 530 36.75 37.70 42.19
CA GLY A 530 37.32 39.03 42.37
C GLY A 530 38.77 38.83 42.84
N ALA A 531 39.75 39.09 41.95
CA ALA A 531 41.19 39.37 42.14
C ALA A 531 42.02 38.47 43.12
N SER A 532 43.21 37.96 42.78
CA SER A 532 44.43 38.72 42.50
C SER A 532 45.61 37.78 42.19
N ALA A 533 46.54 38.28 41.36
CA ALA A 533 48.00 38.03 41.30
C ALA A 533 48.55 36.60 41.44
N ASP A 534 49.33 36.13 40.46
CA ASP A 534 50.77 36.40 40.41
C ASP A 534 51.41 35.91 39.09
N GLN A 535 52.56 36.50 38.81
CA GLN A 535 53.43 36.46 37.63
C GLN A 535 54.06 35.09 37.36
N SER A 536 54.39 34.82 36.08
CA SER A 536 55.78 34.70 35.58
C SER A 536 55.95 33.68 34.44
N ARG A 537 56.60 34.17 33.35
CA ARG A 537 57.59 33.52 32.43
C ARG A 537 57.17 32.23 31.72
N GLU A 538 57.64 31.83 30.55
CA GLU A 538 58.59 32.18 29.47
C GLU A 538 58.26 31.02 28.48
N THR A 539 57.93 31.17 27.20
CA THR A 539 58.73 31.45 26.00
C THR A 539 57.89 30.97 24.83
#